data_AF-A0A7Y2IUF2-F1
#
_entry.id   AF-A0A7Y2IUF2-F1
#
_cell.length_a   1.000
_cell.length_b   1.000
_cell.length_c   1.000
_cell.angle_alpha   90.00
_cell.angle_beta   90.00
_cell.angle_gamma   90.00
#
_symmetry.space_group_name_H-M   'P 1'
#
loop_
_entity.id
_entity.type
_entity.pdbx_description
1 polymer ?
#
loop_
_entity_poly.entity_id
_entity_poly.type
_entity_poly.pdbx_seq_one_letter_code
_entity_poly.pdbx_strand_id
1 'polypeptide(L)'
;MPIDLPAARNVHVNPTQDEMRSWVLEHMPRITETEFGNLNYEAQVTARLARSTFFVADEEIHQNRISRAEYEEWATRQDAYIADKDMILIEGYIGPDPGFQTGSRLFMEKTQANIPAMQQQLYFPKDDAWGPEFTVIYTPGLAAPGKPDDRLILVDLENYVTRVFGSDYFGESKMGGLRMWNHLVFERGGLALHSGLKAFPADTTPDGKEKVALIIGLSGTGKTTTTFRRQLDSLPVQDDFVALMPGGKVYTTENGCFAKTYGLDPDDEPTIYAGTTRSDAWLENVGVTADG
;
A
#
# COMPACT_ATOMS: atom_id res chain seq x y z
N MET A 1 10.40 17.18 9.00
CA MET A 1 9.92 16.64 10.30
C MET A 1 8.56 16.04 10.05
N PRO A 2 8.20 14.91 10.68
CA PRO A 2 6.88 14.31 10.47
C PRO A 2 5.78 15.29 10.87
N ILE A 3 4.70 15.33 10.10
CA ILE A 3 3.55 16.16 10.43
C ILE A 3 2.83 15.62 11.68
N ASP A 4 2.21 16.54 12.42
CA ASP A 4 1.20 16.17 13.42
C ASP A 4 -0.03 15.60 12.72
N LEU A 5 -0.67 14.60 13.35
CA LEU A 5 -1.93 14.06 12.85
C LEU A 5 -3.07 15.06 13.13
N PRO A 6 -4.05 15.18 12.23
CA PRO A 6 -5.22 15.99 12.51
C PRO A 6 -6.00 15.42 13.70
N ALA A 7 -6.58 16.32 14.50
CA ALA A 7 -7.45 15.93 15.60
C ALA A 7 -8.67 15.17 15.06
N ALA A 8 -9.05 14.09 15.74
CA ALA A 8 -10.22 13.27 15.42
C ALA A 8 -11.07 13.04 16.67
N ARG A 9 -12.34 12.64 16.49
CA ARG A 9 -13.25 12.35 17.61
C ARG A 9 -12.72 11.20 18.45
N ASN A 10 -12.29 10.12 17.80
CA ASN A 10 -11.62 8.97 18.41
C ASN A 10 -10.53 8.44 17.46
N VAL A 11 -9.46 7.87 18.03
CA VAL A 11 -8.41 7.19 17.26
C VAL A 11 -8.18 5.80 17.81
N HIS A 12 -8.36 4.78 16.96
CA HIS A 12 -8.00 3.40 17.24
C HIS A 12 -6.59 3.14 16.71
N VAL A 13 -5.60 3.03 17.61
CA VAL A 13 -4.19 2.84 17.23
C VAL A 13 -3.85 1.37 17.14
N ASN A 14 -3.35 0.92 15.98
CA ASN A 14 -2.97 -0.46 15.68
C ASN A 14 -3.98 -1.50 16.19
N PRO A 15 -5.28 -1.40 15.84
CA PRO A 15 -6.24 -2.44 16.16
C PRO A 15 -5.81 -3.78 15.56
N THR A 16 -6.23 -4.86 16.18
CA THR A 16 -5.99 -6.22 15.70
C THR A 16 -6.80 -6.50 14.44
N GLN A 17 -6.39 -7.52 13.67
CA GLN A 17 -7.17 -8.01 12.54
C GLN A 17 -8.59 -8.43 12.96
N ASP A 18 -8.75 -9.05 14.13
CA ASP A 18 -10.06 -9.48 14.63
C ASP A 18 -11.00 -8.30 14.91
N GLU A 19 -10.49 -7.22 15.51
CA GLU A 19 -11.26 -5.99 15.72
C GLU A 19 -11.68 -5.36 14.40
N MET A 20 -10.75 -5.22 13.45
CA MET A 20 -11.05 -4.64 12.14
C MET A 20 -12.04 -5.50 11.35
N ARG A 21 -11.87 -6.83 11.31
CA ARG A 21 -12.81 -7.76 10.68
C ARG A 21 -14.21 -7.66 11.29
N SER A 22 -14.29 -7.56 12.62
CA SER A 22 -15.56 -7.37 13.31
C SER A 22 -16.24 -6.07 12.88
N TRP A 23 -15.50 -4.96 12.81
CA TRP A 23 -16.05 -3.69 12.32
C TRP A 23 -16.49 -3.74 10.86
N VAL A 24 -15.72 -4.42 10.00
CA VAL A 24 -16.06 -4.62 8.60
C VAL A 24 -17.39 -5.38 8.50
N LEU A 25 -17.53 -6.53 9.16
CA LEU A 25 -18.74 -7.35 9.12
C LEU A 25 -19.97 -6.66 9.72
N GLU A 26 -19.78 -5.81 10.74
CA GLU A 26 -20.88 -5.13 11.41
C GLU A 26 -21.35 -3.88 10.66
N HIS A 27 -20.43 -3.11 10.05
CA HIS A 27 -20.72 -1.74 9.61
C HIS A 27 -20.50 -1.48 8.12
N MET A 28 -19.70 -2.29 7.42
CA MET A 28 -19.36 -2.00 6.04
C MET A 28 -20.37 -2.63 5.07
N PRO A 29 -20.98 -1.85 4.18
CA PRO A 29 -21.70 -2.42 3.04
C PRO A 29 -20.70 -3.02 2.04
N ARG A 30 -21.20 -3.82 1.09
CA ARG A 30 -20.40 -4.37 -0.02
C ARG A 30 -19.27 -5.31 0.44
N ILE A 31 -19.52 -6.03 1.52
CA ILE A 31 -18.65 -7.10 2.02
C ILE A 31 -19.34 -8.43 1.82
N THR A 32 -18.58 -9.39 1.29
CA THR A 32 -19.00 -10.79 1.17
C THR A 32 -17.94 -11.66 1.82
N GLU A 33 -18.35 -12.56 2.72
CA GLU A 33 -17.50 -13.63 3.23
C GLU A 33 -17.52 -14.81 2.24
N THR A 34 -16.34 -15.33 1.88
CA THR A 34 -16.20 -16.46 0.95
C THR A 34 -16.25 -17.81 1.68
N GLU A 35 -16.31 -18.91 0.94
CA GLU A 35 -16.20 -20.27 1.49
C GLU A 35 -14.89 -20.50 2.28
N PHE A 36 -13.85 -19.71 2.01
CA PHE A 36 -12.56 -19.77 2.69
C PHE A 36 -12.53 -18.93 4.00
N GLY A 37 -13.61 -18.23 4.33
CA GLY A 37 -13.72 -17.36 5.49
C GLY A 37 -12.94 -16.04 5.36
N ASN A 38 -12.41 -15.73 4.18
CA ASN A 38 -11.87 -14.40 3.91
C ASN A 38 -12.95 -13.42 3.44
N LEU A 39 -12.64 -12.12 3.54
CA LEU A 39 -13.59 -11.06 3.25
C LEU A 39 -13.24 -10.41 1.92
N ASN A 40 -14.23 -10.35 1.03
CA ASN A 40 -14.18 -9.66 -0.24
C ASN A 40 -14.93 -8.33 -0.15
N TYR A 41 -14.23 -7.23 -0.43
CA TYR A 41 -14.82 -5.90 -0.53
C TYR A 41 -15.04 -5.50 -1.99
N GLU A 42 -16.26 -5.08 -2.33
CA GLU A 42 -16.57 -4.51 -3.65
C GLU A 42 -16.37 -2.99 -3.62
N ALA A 43 -15.19 -2.54 -4.05
CA ALA A 43 -14.83 -1.12 -4.11
C ALA A 43 -15.55 -0.40 -5.26
N GLN A 44 -15.98 0.84 -5.02
CA GLN A 44 -16.56 1.71 -6.06
C GLN A 44 -15.48 2.22 -7.01
N VAL A 45 -14.29 2.45 -6.46
CA VAL A 45 -13.09 2.79 -7.20
C VAL A 45 -12.31 1.50 -7.47
N THR A 46 -12.17 1.12 -8.74
CA THR A 46 -11.54 -0.16 -9.11
C THR A 46 -10.10 -0.01 -9.60
N ALA A 47 -9.59 1.23 -9.64
CA ALA A 47 -8.24 1.54 -10.10
C ALA A 47 -7.74 2.87 -9.55
N ARG A 48 -6.42 3.05 -9.59
CA ARG A 48 -5.76 4.30 -9.20
C ARG A 48 -6.19 5.48 -10.07
N LEU A 49 -6.21 6.66 -9.47
CA LEU A 49 -6.74 7.88 -10.07
C LEU A 49 -5.61 8.82 -10.47
N ALA A 50 -4.85 8.43 -11.50
CA ALA A 50 -3.70 9.23 -11.96
C ALA A 50 -4.08 10.67 -12.32
N ARG A 51 -5.25 10.88 -12.95
CA ARG A 51 -5.79 12.21 -13.27
C ARG A 51 -6.14 13.05 -12.03
N SER A 52 -6.41 12.40 -10.90
CA SER A 52 -6.78 13.04 -9.64
C SER A 52 -5.60 13.11 -8.66
N THR A 53 -4.42 12.65 -9.07
CA THR A 53 -3.18 12.72 -8.27
C THR A 53 -2.42 13.98 -8.62
N PHE A 54 -2.14 14.83 -7.65
CA PHE A 54 -1.42 16.10 -7.79
C PHE A 54 -0.24 16.15 -6.81
N PHE A 55 0.92 16.55 -7.31
CA PHE A 55 2.10 16.81 -6.51
C PHE A 55 2.15 18.27 -6.08
N VAL A 56 2.52 18.51 -4.83
CA VAL A 56 2.72 19.86 -4.31
C VAL A 56 3.99 20.44 -4.96
N ALA A 57 3.82 21.46 -5.78
CA ALA A 57 4.92 22.18 -6.40
C ALA A 57 4.45 23.58 -6.87
N ASP A 58 5.11 24.62 -6.38
CA ASP A 58 4.88 25.98 -6.87
C ASP A 58 5.53 26.22 -8.24
N GLU A 59 6.61 25.49 -8.53
CA GLU A 59 7.25 25.44 -9.85
C GLU A 59 6.60 24.43 -10.81
N GLU A 60 6.91 24.56 -12.09
CA GLU A 60 6.40 23.66 -13.12
C GLU A 60 7.13 22.31 -13.07
N ILE A 61 6.37 21.22 -13.13
CA ILE A 61 6.88 19.85 -13.11
C ILE A 61 6.18 19.02 -14.20
N HIS A 62 6.70 17.83 -14.50
CA HIS A 62 6.12 16.94 -15.52
C HIS A 62 4.87 16.17 -15.08
N GLN A 63 4.43 16.35 -13.84
CA GLN A 63 3.24 15.71 -13.27
C GLN A 63 2.14 16.74 -13.05
N ASN A 64 0.91 16.28 -12.85
CA ASN A 64 -0.15 17.16 -12.34
C ASN A 64 0.32 17.79 -11.03
N ARG A 65 0.19 19.12 -10.93
CA ARG A 65 0.67 19.88 -9.77
C ARG A 65 -0.40 20.74 -9.16
N ILE A 66 -0.18 21.05 -7.89
CA ILE A 66 -0.99 21.98 -7.10
C ILE A 66 -0.03 22.90 -6.32
N SER A 67 -0.39 24.17 -6.16
CA SER A 67 0.43 25.09 -5.37
C SER A 67 0.40 24.70 -3.89
N ARG A 68 1.40 25.14 -3.14
CA ARG A 68 1.43 24.98 -1.68
C ARG A 68 0.18 25.56 -1.03
N ALA A 69 -0.22 26.77 -1.44
CA ALA A 69 -1.38 27.45 -0.91
C ALA A 69 -2.68 26.66 -1.13
N GLU A 70 -2.90 26.12 -2.33
CA GLU A 70 -4.11 25.34 -2.61
C GLU A 70 -4.08 23.98 -1.88
N TYR A 71 -2.91 23.34 -1.72
CA TYR A 71 -2.77 22.17 -0.86
C TYR A 71 -3.21 22.46 0.57
N GLU A 72 -2.78 23.59 1.14
CA GLU A 72 -3.10 23.96 2.53
C GLU A 72 -4.60 24.18 2.74
N GLU A 73 -5.29 24.73 1.74
CA GLU A 73 -6.75 24.82 1.75
C GLU A 73 -7.41 23.44 1.81
N TRP A 74 -6.97 22.49 0.97
CA TRP A 74 -7.51 21.13 0.97
C TRP A 74 -7.16 20.35 2.24
N ALA A 75 -5.94 20.50 2.75
CA ALA A 75 -5.51 19.91 4.01
C ALA A 75 -6.38 20.41 5.16
N THR A 76 -6.61 21.73 5.24
CA THR A 76 -7.49 22.34 6.27
C THR A 76 -8.91 21.80 6.19
N ARG A 77 -9.46 21.62 4.97
CA ARG A 77 -10.80 21.03 4.77
C ARG A 77 -10.85 19.57 5.23
N GLN A 78 -9.83 18.79 4.93
CA GLN A 78 -9.74 17.40 5.36
C GLN A 78 -9.63 17.29 6.88
N ASP A 79 -8.80 18.13 7.50
CA ASP A 79 -8.59 18.12 8.94
C ASP A 79 -9.87 18.53 9.68
N ALA A 80 -10.59 19.53 9.18
CA ALA A 80 -11.90 19.92 9.70
C ALA A 80 -12.95 18.79 9.56
N TYR A 81 -12.91 18.04 8.46
CA TYR A 81 -13.77 16.86 8.26
C TYR A 81 -13.42 15.73 9.24
N ILE A 82 -12.14 15.48 9.51
CA ILE A 82 -11.67 14.41 10.40
C ILE A 82 -12.04 14.68 11.87
N ALA A 83 -12.16 15.94 12.26
CA ALA A 83 -12.40 16.36 13.66
C ALA A 83 -13.60 15.69 14.33
N ASP A 84 -14.63 15.28 13.58
CA ASP A 84 -15.83 14.60 14.10
C ASP A 84 -15.89 13.09 13.79
N LYS A 85 -14.84 12.51 13.20
CA LYS A 85 -14.77 11.12 12.75
C LYS A 85 -14.05 10.22 13.74
N ASP A 86 -14.44 8.94 13.72
CA ASP A 86 -13.64 7.87 14.30
C ASP A 86 -12.63 7.42 13.25
N MET A 87 -11.36 7.42 13.64
CA MET A 87 -10.23 7.11 12.76
C MET A 87 -9.48 5.88 13.27
N ILE A 88 -8.80 5.20 12.34
CA ILE A 88 -7.85 4.12 12.59
C ILE A 88 -6.46 4.65 12.24
N LEU A 89 -5.51 4.45 13.15
CA LEU A 89 -4.10 4.72 12.93
C LEU A 89 -3.33 3.40 12.85
N ILE A 90 -2.80 3.07 11.68
CA ILE A 90 -1.88 1.94 11.49
C ILE A 90 -0.46 2.47 11.44
N GLU A 91 0.42 1.92 12.26
CA GLU A 91 1.83 2.29 12.35
C GLU A 91 2.70 1.05 12.16
N GLY A 92 3.74 1.18 11.33
CA GLY A 92 4.70 0.12 11.10
C GLY A 92 5.83 0.59 10.21
N TYR A 93 6.64 -0.33 9.72
CA TYR A 93 7.72 -0.02 8.78
C TYR A 93 7.33 -0.41 7.35
N ILE A 94 7.74 0.41 6.39
CA ILE A 94 8.01 -0.05 5.02
C ILE A 94 9.45 -0.54 5.00
N GLY A 95 9.64 -1.79 4.57
CA GLY A 95 10.92 -2.47 4.47
C GLY A 95 11.38 -3.14 5.77
N PRO A 96 11.98 -4.35 5.69
CA PRO A 96 12.40 -5.12 6.87
C PRO A 96 13.84 -4.86 7.30
N ASP A 97 14.69 -4.27 6.45
CA ASP A 97 16.12 -4.10 6.76
C ASP A 97 16.30 -2.88 7.68
N PRO A 98 16.88 -3.03 8.89
CA PRO A 98 17.03 -1.94 9.85
C PRO A 98 17.79 -0.71 9.30
N GLY A 99 18.67 -0.91 8.30
CA GLY A 99 19.40 0.18 7.66
C GLY A 99 18.59 0.98 6.64
N PHE A 100 17.37 0.55 6.32
CA PHE A 100 16.51 1.19 5.33
C PHE A 100 15.02 1.22 5.69
N GLN A 101 14.61 0.58 6.78
CA GLN A 101 13.22 0.60 7.24
C GLN A 101 12.73 2.04 7.41
N THR A 102 11.49 2.28 6.99
CA THR A 102 10.91 3.63 6.94
C THR A 102 9.64 3.66 7.77
N GLY A 103 9.66 4.39 8.88
CA GLY A 103 8.51 4.47 9.79
C GLY A 103 7.32 5.12 9.09
N SER A 104 6.22 4.39 8.98
CA SER A 104 5.08 4.75 8.14
C SER A 104 3.78 4.68 8.93
N ARG A 105 2.89 5.64 8.65
CA ARG A 105 1.57 5.74 9.25
C ARG A 105 0.49 5.82 8.17
N LEU A 106 -0.60 5.07 8.37
CA LEU A 106 -1.86 5.29 7.68
C LEU A 106 -2.89 5.78 8.71
N PHE A 107 -3.45 6.97 8.48
CA PHE A 107 -4.52 7.55 9.29
C PHE A 107 -5.80 7.62 8.48
N MET A 108 -6.78 6.79 8.82
CA MET A 108 -7.90 6.47 7.93
C MET A 108 -9.25 6.44 8.64
N GLU A 109 -10.33 6.85 7.95
CA GLU A 109 -11.69 6.70 8.46
C GLU A 109 -12.02 5.25 8.85
N LYS A 110 -12.58 5.05 10.04
CA LYS A 110 -12.98 3.72 10.54
C LYS A 110 -14.08 3.06 9.71
N THR A 111 -14.88 3.84 8.99
CA THR A 111 -15.99 3.38 8.13
C THR A 111 -15.53 2.52 6.94
N GLN A 112 -14.21 2.45 6.69
CA GLN A 112 -13.56 1.64 5.67
C GLN A 112 -12.40 0.85 6.30
N ALA A 113 -12.70 0.05 7.33
CA ALA A 113 -11.71 -0.69 8.13
C ALA A 113 -10.97 -1.81 7.36
N ASN A 114 -11.46 -2.23 6.20
CA ASN A 114 -10.76 -3.18 5.32
C ASN A 114 -9.41 -2.63 4.82
N ILE A 115 -9.32 -1.34 4.46
CA ILE A 115 -8.08 -0.73 3.96
C ILE A 115 -6.97 -0.68 5.02
N PRO A 116 -7.19 -0.21 6.27
CA PRO A 116 -6.18 -0.33 7.31
C PRO A 116 -5.86 -1.78 7.66
N ALA A 117 -6.82 -2.71 7.57
CA ALA A 117 -6.54 -4.13 7.79
C ALA A 117 -5.59 -4.71 6.74
N MET A 118 -5.83 -4.40 5.46
CA MET A 118 -4.92 -4.75 4.35
C MET A 118 -3.56 -4.05 4.50
N GLN A 119 -3.55 -2.76 4.85
CA GLN A 119 -2.30 -2.01 5.02
C GLN A 119 -1.44 -2.54 6.17
N GLN A 120 -2.07 -2.96 7.27
CA GLN A 120 -1.38 -3.55 8.42
C GLN A 120 -0.63 -4.83 8.04
N GLN A 121 -1.17 -5.65 7.12
CA GLN A 121 -0.49 -6.85 6.63
C GLN A 121 0.74 -6.51 5.76
N LEU A 122 0.75 -5.36 5.08
CA LEU A 122 1.86 -4.92 4.24
C LEU A 122 2.97 -4.20 5.01
N TYR A 123 2.69 -3.67 6.19
CA TYR A 123 3.71 -3.11 7.06
C TYR A 123 4.43 -4.18 7.88
N PHE A 124 5.71 -3.95 8.12
CA PHE A 124 6.46 -4.67 9.13
C PHE A 124 6.14 -4.09 10.53
N PRO A 125 6.13 -4.91 11.59
CA PRO A 125 5.83 -4.44 12.94
C PRO A 125 6.80 -3.34 13.40
N LYS A 126 6.27 -2.35 14.12
CA LYS A 126 7.10 -1.32 14.78
C LYS A 126 7.81 -1.87 16.02
N ASP A 127 8.96 -1.29 16.34
CA ASP A 127 9.73 -1.52 17.58
C ASP A 127 9.80 -0.24 18.42
N ASP A 128 10.57 -0.26 19.51
CA ASP A 128 10.74 0.91 20.41
C ASP A 128 11.54 2.05 19.76
N ALA A 129 12.29 1.76 18.69
CA ALA A 129 13.07 2.75 17.93
C ALA A 129 12.25 3.42 16.83
N TRP A 130 11.01 2.96 16.61
CA TRP A 130 10.14 3.46 15.57
C TRP A 130 9.77 4.92 15.78
N GLY A 131 9.82 5.68 14.69
CA GLY A 131 9.31 7.03 14.61
C GLY A 131 8.70 7.30 13.24
N PRO A 132 7.69 8.17 13.13
CA PRO A 132 7.04 8.44 11.87
C PRO A 132 7.95 9.22 10.91
N GLU A 133 8.04 8.75 9.67
CA GLU A 133 8.67 9.43 8.55
C GLU A 133 7.61 9.72 7.48
N PHE A 134 6.78 8.72 7.15
CA PHE A 134 5.73 8.83 6.14
C PHE A 134 4.34 8.84 6.76
N THR A 135 3.45 9.67 6.22
CA THR A 135 2.06 9.72 6.66
C THR A 135 1.10 9.72 5.48
N VAL A 136 0.16 8.77 5.45
CA VAL A 136 -0.99 8.77 4.54
C VAL A 136 -2.24 9.12 5.32
N ILE A 137 -2.93 10.20 4.95
CA ILE A 137 -4.21 10.60 5.55
C ILE A 137 -5.33 10.31 4.55
N TYR A 138 -6.24 9.42 4.92
CA TYR A 138 -7.17 8.82 3.99
C TYR A 138 -8.63 9.00 4.45
N THR A 139 -9.36 9.85 3.73
CA THR A 139 -10.78 10.12 3.94
C THR A 139 -11.62 9.70 2.72
N PRO A 140 -11.97 8.42 2.57
CA PRO A 140 -12.83 7.95 1.47
C PRO A 140 -14.21 8.61 1.46
N GLY A 141 -14.73 9.04 2.63
CA GLY A 141 -16.02 9.69 2.75
C GLY A 141 -16.04 11.19 2.42
N LEU A 142 -14.88 11.79 2.14
CA LEU A 142 -14.75 13.20 1.78
C LEU A 142 -14.46 13.35 0.29
N ALA A 143 -15.44 13.83 -0.47
CA ALA A 143 -15.28 14.19 -1.88
C ALA A 143 -14.48 15.50 -2.04
N ALA A 144 -13.91 15.70 -3.24
CA ALA A 144 -13.20 16.92 -3.64
C ALA A 144 -13.85 17.55 -4.89
N PRO A 145 -14.97 18.28 -4.74
CA PRO A 145 -15.68 18.90 -5.86
C PRO A 145 -14.77 19.79 -6.72
N GLY A 146 -14.89 19.65 -8.03
CA GLY A 146 -14.11 20.41 -9.01
C GLY A 146 -12.73 19.82 -9.33
N LYS A 147 -12.37 18.69 -8.71
CA LYS A 147 -11.28 17.81 -9.14
C LYS A 147 -11.85 16.66 -9.98
N PRO A 148 -11.03 15.97 -10.79
CA PRO A 148 -11.53 14.90 -11.65
C PRO A 148 -12.23 13.80 -10.83
N ASP A 149 -13.46 13.46 -11.25
CA ASP A 149 -14.36 12.49 -10.61
C ASP A 149 -14.71 12.82 -9.14
N ASP A 150 -14.60 14.09 -8.74
CA ASP A 150 -14.74 14.58 -7.36
C ASP A 150 -13.79 13.88 -6.37
N ARG A 151 -12.61 13.48 -6.86
CA ARG A 151 -11.56 12.80 -6.08
C ARG A 151 -10.26 13.57 -6.15
N LEU A 152 -9.43 13.40 -5.12
CA LEU A 152 -8.17 14.11 -5.00
C LEU A 152 -7.15 13.29 -4.22
N ILE A 153 -5.95 13.18 -4.76
CA ILE A 153 -4.77 12.61 -4.10
C ILE A 153 -3.69 13.66 -4.13
N LEU A 154 -3.32 14.18 -2.96
CA LEU A 154 -2.27 15.20 -2.82
C LEU A 154 -1.00 14.53 -2.32
N VAL A 155 0.12 14.77 -3.01
CA VAL A 155 1.42 14.21 -2.65
C VAL A 155 2.37 15.36 -2.32
N ASP A 156 2.68 15.48 -1.03
CA ASP A 156 3.66 16.42 -0.48
C ASP A 156 4.96 15.65 -0.19
N LEU A 157 5.90 15.69 -1.14
CA LEU A 157 7.18 14.99 -1.01
C LEU A 157 8.14 15.69 -0.05
N GLU A 158 7.99 17.00 0.16
CA GLU A 158 8.82 17.76 1.10
C GLU A 158 8.54 17.36 2.55
N ASN A 159 7.26 17.16 2.88
CA ASN A 159 6.84 16.76 4.22
C ASN A 159 6.54 15.26 4.37
N TYR A 160 6.70 14.49 3.30
CA TYR A 160 6.34 13.08 3.23
C TYR A 160 4.91 12.79 3.72
N VAL A 161 3.95 13.47 3.08
CA VAL A 161 2.52 13.29 3.33
C VAL A 161 1.78 13.01 2.04
N THR A 162 0.93 11.98 2.06
CA THR A 162 -0.10 11.79 1.03
C THR A 162 -1.48 11.98 1.64
N ARG A 163 -2.32 12.83 1.06
CA ARG A 163 -3.73 13.00 1.46
C ARG A 163 -4.65 12.47 0.38
N VAL A 164 -5.58 11.59 0.73
CA VAL A 164 -6.49 10.91 -0.19
C VAL A 164 -7.95 11.24 0.14
N PHE A 165 -8.71 11.63 -0.89
CA PHE A 165 -10.09 12.08 -0.83
C PHE A 165 -10.96 11.23 -1.79
N GLY A 166 -12.08 10.72 -1.29
CA GLY A 166 -13.17 10.22 -2.13
C GLY A 166 -12.91 8.88 -2.85
N SER A 167 -11.89 8.12 -2.46
CA SER A 167 -11.56 6.82 -3.05
C SER A 167 -11.68 5.71 -2.01
N ASP A 168 -12.38 4.62 -2.29
CA ASP A 168 -12.41 3.43 -1.44
C ASP A 168 -11.52 2.29 -1.99
N TYR A 169 -10.59 2.61 -2.89
CA TYR A 169 -9.64 1.67 -3.47
C TYR A 169 -8.39 1.51 -2.61
N PHE A 170 -8.09 0.29 -2.16
CA PHE A 170 -6.90 -0.01 -1.34
C PHE A 170 -5.59 0.48 -1.98
N GLY A 171 -5.47 0.37 -3.30
CA GLY A 171 -4.21 0.71 -3.97
C GLY A 171 -3.77 2.17 -3.82
N GLU A 172 -4.64 3.11 -3.40
CA GLU A 172 -4.22 4.47 -3.06
C GLU A 172 -3.49 4.55 -1.71
N SER A 173 -3.81 3.71 -0.71
CA SER A 173 -3.05 3.68 0.56
C SER A 173 -1.65 3.12 0.32
N LYS A 174 -1.57 1.98 -0.37
CA LYS A 174 -0.32 1.32 -0.76
C LYS A 174 0.57 2.28 -1.55
N MET A 175 0.03 2.88 -2.62
CA MET A 175 0.82 3.80 -3.44
C MET A 175 1.13 5.11 -2.76
N GLY A 176 0.31 5.58 -1.81
CA GLY A 176 0.63 6.77 -1.01
C GLY A 176 1.97 6.64 -0.32
N GLY A 177 2.18 5.53 0.41
CA GLY A 177 3.47 5.21 1.03
C GLY A 177 4.59 4.97 0.02
N LEU A 178 4.35 4.16 -1.01
CA LEU A 178 5.39 3.76 -1.96
C LEU A 178 5.87 4.90 -2.89
N ARG A 179 5.03 5.89 -3.20
CA ARG A 179 5.46 7.10 -3.93
C ARG A 179 6.49 7.88 -3.11
N MET A 180 6.22 8.08 -1.83
CA MET A 180 7.12 8.74 -0.89
C MET A 180 8.41 7.93 -0.72
N TRP A 181 8.29 6.60 -0.61
CA TRP A 181 9.44 5.71 -0.53
C TRP A 181 10.34 5.78 -1.77
N ASN A 182 9.75 5.83 -2.97
CA ASN A 182 10.52 5.98 -4.20
C ASN A 182 11.31 7.29 -4.25
N HIS A 183 10.72 8.38 -3.74
CA HIS A 183 11.42 9.66 -3.61
C HIS A 183 12.60 9.56 -2.64
N LEU A 184 12.38 8.95 -1.47
CA LEU A 184 13.43 8.71 -0.47
C LEU A 184 14.60 7.89 -1.03
N VAL A 185 14.31 6.83 -1.80
CA VAL A 185 15.35 6.03 -2.47
C VAL A 185 16.19 6.90 -3.42
N PHE A 186 15.54 7.74 -4.22
CA PHE A 186 16.21 8.66 -5.12
C PHE A 186 17.09 9.67 -4.37
N GLU A 187 16.58 10.28 -3.30
CA GLU A 187 17.35 11.20 -2.45
C GLU A 187 18.58 10.52 -1.80
N ARG A 188 18.48 9.23 -1.49
CA ARG A 188 19.59 8.40 -0.98
C ARG A 188 20.53 7.88 -2.08
N GLY A 189 20.38 8.32 -3.33
CA GLY A 189 21.23 7.96 -4.47
C GLY A 189 20.98 6.57 -5.05
N GLY A 190 19.83 5.97 -4.74
CA GLY A 190 19.40 4.67 -5.26
C GLY A 190 18.46 4.77 -6.45
N LEU A 191 18.12 3.60 -7.00
CA LEU A 191 17.09 3.42 -8.01
C LEU A 191 15.90 2.68 -7.41
N ALA A 192 14.76 3.36 -7.31
CA ALA A 192 13.50 2.71 -7.02
C ALA A 192 12.97 2.00 -8.28
N LEU A 193 12.74 0.70 -8.19
CA LEU A 193 12.31 -0.15 -9.28
C LEU A 193 10.96 -0.77 -8.95
N HIS A 194 9.99 -0.58 -9.84
CA HIS A 194 8.79 -1.40 -9.86
C HIS A 194 9.17 -2.75 -10.50
N SER A 195 9.60 -3.68 -9.66
CA SER A 195 10.20 -4.95 -10.04
C SER A 195 9.84 -6.03 -9.04
N GLY A 196 9.59 -7.23 -9.57
CA GLY A 196 9.68 -8.44 -8.77
C GLY A 196 11.13 -8.68 -8.33
N LEU A 197 11.30 -9.36 -7.21
CA LEU A 197 12.58 -9.79 -6.68
C LEU A 197 12.46 -11.23 -6.21
N LYS A 198 13.44 -12.04 -6.60
CA LYS A 198 13.66 -13.35 -6.02
C LYS A 198 15.11 -13.55 -5.65
N ALA A 199 15.32 -14.35 -4.62
CA ALA A 199 16.63 -14.76 -4.14
C ALA A 199 16.92 -16.21 -4.55
N PHE A 200 18.18 -16.48 -4.87
CA PHE A 200 18.74 -17.80 -5.12
C PHE A 200 19.71 -18.07 -3.97
N PRO A 201 19.36 -18.99 -3.05
CA PRO A 201 20.22 -19.38 -1.95
C PRO A 201 21.61 -19.83 -2.41
N ALA A 202 22.61 -19.66 -1.53
CA ALA A 202 24.01 -19.93 -1.88
C ALA A 202 24.28 -21.38 -2.33
N ASP A 203 23.56 -22.35 -1.77
CA ASP A 203 23.65 -23.77 -2.14
C ASP A 203 23.03 -24.09 -3.51
N THR A 204 22.24 -23.16 -4.07
CA THR A 204 21.63 -23.31 -5.40
C THR A 204 22.43 -22.61 -6.50
N THR A 205 23.51 -21.89 -6.16
CA THR A 205 24.31 -21.12 -7.13
C THR A 205 25.69 -21.76 -7.38
N PRO A 206 26.22 -21.71 -8.62
CA PRO A 206 27.50 -22.37 -8.95
C PRO A 206 28.72 -21.85 -8.17
N ASP A 207 28.68 -20.61 -7.69
CA ASP A 207 29.77 -19.94 -6.97
C ASP A 207 29.57 -19.91 -5.44
N GLY A 208 28.53 -20.58 -4.92
CA GLY A 208 28.29 -20.67 -3.48
C GLY A 208 27.91 -19.33 -2.84
N LYS A 209 27.36 -18.39 -3.61
CA LYS A 209 26.97 -17.04 -3.14
C LYS A 209 25.49 -16.81 -3.37
N GLU A 210 24.83 -16.18 -2.42
CA GLU A 210 23.45 -15.74 -2.63
C GLU A 210 23.40 -14.77 -3.82
N LYS A 211 22.40 -14.96 -4.69
CA LYS A 211 22.15 -14.11 -5.84
C LYS A 211 20.72 -13.65 -5.83
N VAL A 212 20.47 -12.49 -6.41
CA VAL A 212 19.11 -11.99 -6.61
C VAL A 212 18.84 -11.74 -8.09
N ALA A 213 17.59 -11.91 -8.50
CA ALA A 213 17.11 -11.49 -9.81
C ALA A 213 15.99 -10.47 -9.66
N LEU A 214 16.12 -9.38 -10.41
CA LEU A 214 15.12 -8.33 -10.56
C LEU A 214 14.31 -8.60 -11.82
N ILE A 215 12.98 -8.68 -11.69
CA ILE A 215 12.05 -8.94 -12.77
C ILE A 215 11.25 -7.67 -13.05
N ILE A 216 11.64 -6.95 -14.10
CA ILE A 216 10.95 -5.74 -14.55
C ILE A 216 9.97 -6.11 -15.65
N GLY A 217 8.72 -5.68 -15.49
CA GLY A 217 7.66 -5.92 -16.46
C GLY A 217 6.45 -5.06 -16.17
N LEU A 218 5.72 -4.67 -17.21
CA LEU A 218 4.45 -3.99 -17.05
C LEU A 218 3.39 -4.97 -16.50
N SER A 219 2.29 -4.42 -16.01
CA SER A 219 1.14 -5.23 -15.60
C SER A 219 0.73 -6.19 -16.72
N GLY A 220 0.60 -7.48 -16.41
CA GLY A 220 0.18 -8.51 -17.36
C GLY A 220 1.31 -9.09 -18.22
N THR A 221 2.58 -8.70 -18.04
CA THR A 221 3.72 -9.27 -18.79
C THR A 221 4.40 -10.44 -18.06
N GLY A 222 3.71 -11.08 -17.10
CA GLY A 222 4.24 -12.23 -16.36
C GLY A 222 5.26 -11.91 -15.26
N LYS A 223 5.38 -10.64 -14.82
CA LYS A 223 6.27 -10.23 -13.71
C LYS A 223 6.02 -11.07 -12.45
N THR A 224 4.77 -11.05 -11.99
CA THR A 224 4.35 -11.75 -10.77
C THR A 224 4.53 -13.26 -10.92
N THR A 225 4.01 -13.87 -11.99
CA THR A 225 4.19 -15.29 -12.30
C THR A 225 5.67 -15.70 -12.28
N THR A 226 6.56 -14.91 -12.91
CA THR A 226 8.00 -15.20 -12.94
C THR A 226 8.64 -15.10 -11.56
N THR A 227 8.24 -14.11 -10.75
CA THR A 227 8.70 -13.94 -9.37
C THR A 227 8.32 -15.13 -8.49
N PHE A 228 7.07 -15.58 -8.55
CA PHE A 228 6.54 -16.61 -7.64
C PHE A 228 6.78 -18.04 -8.11
N ARG A 229 6.93 -18.28 -9.42
CA ARG A 229 7.30 -19.59 -9.92
C ARG A 229 8.69 -19.97 -9.44
N ARG A 230 8.83 -21.15 -8.83
CA ARG A 230 10.11 -21.63 -8.30
C ARG A 230 11.02 -22.11 -9.43
N GLN A 231 12.18 -21.48 -9.60
CA GLN A 231 13.26 -21.97 -10.48
C GLN A 231 14.55 -22.11 -9.67
N LEU A 232 15.26 -23.24 -9.80
CA LEU A 232 16.50 -23.53 -9.05
C LEU A 232 16.35 -23.25 -7.55
N ASP A 233 15.25 -23.73 -6.97
CA ASP A 233 14.89 -23.53 -5.56
C ASP A 233 14.78 -22.07 -5.09
N SER A 234 14.69 -21.10 -6.01
CA SER A 234 14.53 -19.67 -5.67
C SER A 234 13.34 -19.37 -4.77
N LEU A 235 13.49 -18.30 -4.00
CA LEU A 235 12.49 -17.81 -3.06
C LEU A 235 11.94 -16.46 -3.56
N PRO A 236 10.62 -16.27 -3.66
CA PRO A 236 10.05 -14.96 -3.92
C PRO A 236 10.33 -14.05 -2.72
N VAL A 237 10.73 -12.81 -2.99
CA VAL A 237 11.08 -11.84 -1.94
C VAL A 237 10.17 -10.62 -1.98
N GLN A 238 9.86 -10.10 -3.16
CA GLN A 238 9.01 -8.91 -3.33
C GLN A 238 8.37 -8.94 -4.72
N ASP A 239 7.12 -8.52 -4.86
CA ASP A 239 6.40 -8.57 -6.13
C ASP A 239 6.29 -7.21 -6.82
N ASP A 240 6.43 -6.11 -6.07
CA ASP A 240 6.12 -4.78 -6.55
C ASP A 240 7.30 -3.80 -6.53
N PHE A 241 7.77 -3.33 -5.36
CA PHE A 241 8.79 -2.28 -5.30
C PHE A 241 10.06 -2.70 -4.54
N VAL A 242 11.21 -2.38 -5.14
CA VAL A 242 12.53 -2.58 -4.55
C VAL A 242 13.45 -1.40 -4.83
N ALA A 243 14.46 -1.22 -3.98
CA ALA A 243 15.50 -0.23 -4.17
C ALA A 243 16.80 -0.93 -4.54
N LEU A 244 17.40 -0.54 -5.66
CA LEU A 244 18.76 -0.91 -6.02
C LEU A 244 19.70 0.23 -5.62
N MET A 245 20.53 -0.01 -4.61
CA MET A 245 21.44 0.98 -4.04
C MET A 245 22.87 0.82 -4.59
N PRO A 246 23.72 1.85 -4.47
CA PRO A 246 25.15 1.75 -4.80
C PRO A 246 25.80 0.53 -4.14
N GLY A 247 26.67 -0.15 -4.88
CA GLY A 247 27.27 -1.43 -4.45
C GLY A 247 26.40 -2.67 -4.69
N GLY A 248 25.21 -2.51 -5.29
CA GLY A 248 24.34 -3.62 -5.69
C GLY A 248 23.47 -4.17 -4.58
N LYS A 249 23.37 -3.49 -3.43
CA LYS A 249 22.48 -3.88 -2.35
C LYS A 249 21.03 -3.61 -2.76
N VAL A 250 20.16 -4.59 -2.53
CA VAL A 250 18.73 -4.48 -2.81
C VAL A 250 17.95 -4.41 -1.50
N TYR A 251 17.05 -3.45 -1.37
CA TYR A 251 16.09 -3.35 -0.27
C TYR A 251 14.67 -3.54 -0.77
N THR A 252 13.80 -4.08 0.09
CA THR A 252 12.40 -4.42 -0.21
C THR A 252 11.47 -3.55 0.64
N THR A 253 10.17 -3.61 0.33
CA THR A 253 9.18 -2.64 0.85
C THR A 253 8.07 -3.28 1.68
N GLU A 254 7.40 -4.31 1.16
CA GLU A 254 6.14 -4.80 1.72
C GLU A 254 6.30 -6.17 2.39
N ASN A 255 5.55 -6.41 3.47
CA ASN A 255 5.49 -7.67 4.23
C ASN A 255 4.41 -8.65 3.70
N GLY A 256 3.95 -8.42 2.46
CA GLY A 256 2.90 -9.18 1.82
C GLY A 256 2.77 -8.77 0.36
N CYS A 257 1.69 -9.18 -0.29
CA CYS A 257 1.45 -8.91 -1.70
C CYS A 257 0.02 -8.42 -1.92
N PHE A 258 -0.14 -7.47 -2.85
CA PHE A 258 -1.45 -7.09 -3.38
C PHE A 258 -1.55 -7.59 -4.82
N ALA A 259 -1.82 -8.88 -4.94
CA ALA A 259 -1.75 -9.61 -6.20
C ALA A 259 -3.03 -9.43 -7.04
N LYS A 260 -2.87 -9.49 -8.36
CA LYS A 260 -4.01 -9.57 -9.28
C LYS A 260 -4.53 -10.99 -9.31
N THR A 261 -5.84 -11.15 -9.15
CA THR A 261 -6.50 -12.46 -9.10
C THR A 261 -7.24 -12.83 -10.38
N TYR A 262 -7.36 -11.91 -11.35
CA TYR A 262 -7.98 -12.20 -12.64
C TYR A 262 -7.16 -13.24 -13.41
N GLY A 263 -7.78 -14.41 -13.65
CA GLY A 263 -7.12 -15.53 -14.33
C GLY A 263 -6.08 -16.25 -13.45
N LEU A 264 -6.15 -16.09 -12.12
CA LEU A 264 -5.32 -16.83 -11.19
C LEU A 264 -5.57 -18.33 -11.33
N ASP A 265 -4.51 -19.08 -11.56
CA ASP A 265 -4.54 -20.52 -11.77
C ASP A 265 -3.71 -21.23 -10.68
N PRO A 266 -4.28 -22.21 -9.95
CA PRO A 266 -3.58 -22.89 -8.86
C PRO A 266 -2.39 -23.74 -9.32
N ASP A 267 -2.36 -24.19 -10.58
CA ASP A 267 -1.26 -24.98 -11.14
C ASP A 267 -0.08 -24.08 -11.56
N ASP A 268 -0.37 -22.88 -12.09
CA ASP A 268 0.65 -21.91 -12.51
C ASP A 268 1.19 -21.06 -11.35
N GLU A 269 0.32 -20.67 -10.42
CA GLU A 269 0.60 -19.70 -9.34
C GLU A 269 0.17 -20.22 -7.94
N PRO A 270 0.59 -21.43 -7.53
CA PRO A 270 0.10 -22.10 -6.32
C PRO A 270 0.32 -21.30 -5.03
N THR A 271 1.41 -20.55 -4.94
CA THR A 271 1.71 -19.71 -3.77
C THR A 271 0.72 -18.55 -3.63
N ILE A 272 0.36 -17.91 -4.74
CA ILE A 272 -0.59 -16.79 -4.74
C ILE A 272 -1.98 -17.33 -4.48
N TYR A 273 -2.37 -18.41 -5.16
CA TYR A 273 -3.64 -19.09 -4.94
C TYR A 273 -3.82 -19.47 -3.46
N ALA A 274 -2.85 -20.18 -2.89
CA ALA A 274 -2.87 -20.57 -1.48
C ALA A 274 -2.95 -19.36 -0.55
N GLY A 275 -2.28 -18.24 -0.88
CA GLY A 275 -2.38 -17.00 -0.12
C GLY A 275 -3.79 -16.40 -0.15
N THR A 276 -4.42 -16.36 -1.32
CA THR A 276 -5.76 -15.80 -1.51
C THR A 276 -6.90 -16.64 -0.93
N THR A 277 -6.66 -17.92 -0.64
CA THR A 277 -7.64 -18.84 -0.03
C THR A 277 -7.43 -19.03 1.47
N ARG A 278 -6.59 -18.23 2.12
CA ARG A 278 -6.50 -18.22 3.59
C ARG A 278 -7.63 -17.39 4.16
N SER A 279 -8.12 -17.75 5.35
CA SER A 279 -9.18 -17.02 6.05
C SER A 279 -8.77 -15.61 6.50
N ASP A 280 -7.46 -15.38 6.66
CA ASP A 280 -6.89 -14.07 7.01
C ASP A 280 -6.57 -13.19 5.79
N ALA A 281 -6.80 -13.69 4.57
CA ALA A 281 -6.67 -12.87 3.38
C ALA A 281 -7.78 -11.82 3.28
N TRP A 282 -7.49 -10.76 2.53
CA TRP A 282 -8.45 -9.75 2.13
C TRP A 282 -8.53 -9.74 0.61
N LEU A 283 -9.75 -9.75 0.08
CA LEU A 283 -10.02 -9.71 -1.35
C LEU A 283 -10.68 -8.37 -1.71
N GLU A 284 -10.42 -7.88 -2.91
CA GLU A 284 -11.04 -6.67 -3.44
C GLU A 284 -11.57 -6.94 -4.84
N ASN A 285 -12.87 -6.75 -5.05
CA ASN A 285 -13.57 -6.91 -6.33
C ASN A 285 -13.48 -8.31 -6.98
N VAL A 286 -13.37 -9.38 -6.17
CA VAL A 286 -13.45 -10.75 -6.69
C VAL A 286 -14.92 -11.15 -6.89
N GLY A 287 -15.19 -11.92 -7.95
CA GLY A 287 -16.51 -12.55 -8.15
C GLY A 287 -16.70 -13.71 -7.18
N VAL A 288 -17.70 -13.63 -6.32
CA VAL A 288 -18.07 -14.65 -5.34
C VAL A 288 -19.38 -15.30 -5.80
N THR A 289 -19.44 -16.62 -5.87
CA THR A 289 -20.62 -17.34 -6.37
C THR A 289 -21.64 -17.54 -5.25
N ALA A 290 -22.81 -18.08 -5.59
CA ALA A 290 -23.91 -18.20 -4.62
C ALA A 290 -23.61 -19.20 -3.48
N ASP A 291 -22.66 -20.10 -3.70
CA ASP A 291 -22.12 -21.07 -2.74
C ASP A 291 -21.00 -20.50 -1.86
N GLY A 292 -20.54 -19.27 -2.12
CA GLY A 292 -19.45 -18.59 -1.41
C GLY A 292 -18.20 -18.50 -2.25
#